data_AF-A0A1G7ME89-F1
#
_entry.id   AF-A0A1G7ME89-F1
#
_cell.length_a   1.000
_cell.length_b   1.000
_cell.length_c   1.000
_cell.angle_alpha   90.00
_cell.angle_beta   90.00
_cell.angle_gamma   90.00
#
_symmetry.space_group_name_H-M   'P 1'
#
loop_
_entity.id
_entity.type
_entity.pdbx_description
1 polymer ?
#
loop_
_entity_poly.entity_id
_entity_poly.type
_entity_poly.pdbx_seq_one_letter_code
_entity_poly.pdbx_strand_id
1 'polypeptide(L)'
;MTTEARVREALREIVDPCTAATGSNLDVVEMGLVEAVAVAEGEVRVDFRLTTPACHMVPYFIEEIESRVAPIEGVESVTVDTDDGMQWTPDMMTDTAREKRRSTLDRYDAHYGEEASAE
;
A
#
# COMPACT_ATOMS: atom_id res chain seq x y z
N MET A 1 -14.16 -16.30 13.49
CA MET A 1 -14.84 -15.37 12.58
C MET A 1 -13.83 -14.31 12.17
N THR A 2 -13.44 -14.30 10.90
CA THR A 2 -12.53 -13.29 10.35
C THR A 2 -13.21 -11.92 10.42
N THR A 3 -12.46 -10.90 10.82
CA THR A 3 -12.93 -9.51 10.89
C THR A 3 -12.16 -8.64 9.91
N GLU A 4 -12.79 -7.56 9.45
CA GLU A 4 -12.15 -6.54 8.62
C GLU A 4 -10.84 -6.04 9.25
N ALA A 5 -10.86 -5.76 10.56
CA ALA A 5 -9.69 -5.31 11.30
C ALA A 5 -8.54 -6.31 11.23
N ARG A 6 -8.82 -7.62 11.35
CA ARG A 6 -7.78 -8.66 11.28
C ARG A 6 -7.17 -8.77 9.89
N VAL A 7 -7.98 -8.63 8.84
CA VAL A 7 -7.49 -8.59 7.46
C VAL A 7 -6.63 -7.34 7.26
N ARG A 8 -7.09 -6.15 7.67
CA ARG A 8 -6.31 -4.91 7.57
C ARG A 8 -4.97 -4.99 8.30
N GLU A 9 -4.90 -5.64 9.46
CA GLU A 9 -3.63 -5.86 10.16
C GLU A 9 -2.66 -6.74 9.36
N ALA A 10 -3.15 -7.80 8.71
CA ALA A 10 -2.30 -8.62 7.83
C ALA A 10 -1.82 -7.83 6.60
N LEU A 11 -2.64 -6.93 6.06
CA LEU A 11 -2.27 -6.06 4.94
C LEU A 11 -1.18 -5.05 5.30
N ARG A 12 -1.04 -4.64 6.57
CA ARG A 12 0.05 -3.76 7.03
C ARG A 12 1.43 -4.39 6.85
N GLU A 13 1.52 -5.70 6.72
CA GLU A 13 2.79 -6.38 6.53
C GLU A 13 3.29 -6.34 5.07
N ILE A 14 2.49 -5.77 4.15
CA ILE A 14 2.83 -5.61 2.74
C ILE A 14 3.40 -4.20 2.54
N VAL A 15 4.72 -4.14 2.37
CA VAL A 15 5.44 -2.88 2.10
C VAL A 15 5.43 -2.60 0.61
N ASP A 16 5.13 -1.36 0.21
CA ASP A 16 5.23 -0.97 -1.20
C ASP A 16 6.70 -1.01 -1.66
N PRO A 17 7.05 -1.84 -2.66
CA PRO A 17 8.42 -1.98 -3.14
C PRO A 17 9.00 -0.67 -3.67
N CYS A 18 8.17 0.24 -4.20
CA CYS A 18 8.62 1.55 -4.66
C CYS A 18 9.05 2.45 -3.49
N THR A 19 8.28 2.48 -2.40
CA THR A 19 8.67 3.21 -1.18
C THR A 19 9.82 2.55 -0.43
N ALA A 20 9.96 1.22 -0.51
CA ALA A 20 11.13 0.51 0.01
C ALA A 20 12.40 0.88 -0.76
N ALA A 21 12.33 0.91 -2.10
CA ALA A 21 13.45 1.30 -2.95
C ALA A 21 13.92 2.74 -2.72
N THR A 22 13.00 3.64 -2.39
CA THR A 22 13.30 5.04 -2.04
C THR A 22 13.63 5.24 -0.56
N GLY A 23 13.53 4.20 0.28
CA GLY A 23 13.93 4.21 1.68
C GLY A 23 12.88 4.71 2.68
N SER A 24 11.63 4.96 2.25
CA SER A 24 10.53 5.36 3.15
C SER A 24 9.82 4.18 3.81
N ASN A 25 9.89 2.98 3.20
CA ASN A 25 9.34 1.71 3.72
C ASN A 25 7.89 1.86 4.25
N LEU A 26 6.97 2.24 3.37
CA LEU A 26 5.57 2.45 3.71
C LEU A 26 4.75 1.22 3.35
N ASP A 27 3.83 0.83 4.24
CA ASP A 27 2.89 -0.25 3.95
C ASP A 27 1.63 0.23 3.24
N VAL A 28 0.96 -0.70 2.56
CA VAL A 28 -0.22 -0.41 1.73
C VAL A 28 -1.39 0.20 2.52
N VAL A 29 -1.46 -0.03 3.83
CA VAL A 29 -2.49 0.55 4.71
C VAL A 29 -2.10 1.97 5.11
N GLU A 30 -0.86 2.24 5.52
CA GLU A 30 -0.41 3.62 5.84
C GLU A 30 -0.47 4.53 4.63
N MET A 31 -0.23 3.97 3.44
CA MET A 31 -0.32 4.68 2.16
C MET A 31 -1.76 4.96 1.74
N GLY A 32 -2.76 4.34 2.36
CA GLY A 32 -4.17 4.50 1.98
C GLY A 32 -4.54 3.81 0.66
N LEU A 33 -3.78 2.76 0.29
CA LEU A 33 -4.05 1.95 -0.91
C LEU A 33 -5.19 0.96 -0.68
N VAL A 34 -5.46 0.58 0.56
CA VAL A 34 -6.62 -0.27 0.89
C VAL A 34 -7.88 0.59 1.04
N GLU A 35 -8.72 0.58 0.02
CA GLU A 35 -10.00 1.31 -0.01
C GLU A 35 -11.00 0.69 0.95
N ALA A 36 -11.32 -0.58 0.71
CA ALA A 36 -12.33 -1.31 1.44
C ALA A 36 -11.91 -2.77 1.61
N VAL A 37 -12.38 -3.35 2.69
CA VAL A 37 -12.24 -4.77 2.97
C VAL A 37 -13.62 -5.28 3.37
N ALA A 38 -14.18 -6.19 2.59
CA ALA A 38 -15.44 -6.85 2.90
C ALA A 38 -15.16 -8.31 3.29
N VAL A 39 -15.78 -8.75 4.38
CA VAL A 39 -15.67 -10.13 4.88
C VAL A 39 -17.07 -10.69 5.04
N ALA A 40 -17.40 -11.73 4.28
CA ALA A 40 -18.70 -12.39 4.32
C ALA A 40 -18.52 -13.91 4.16
N GLU A 41 -19.01 -14.69 5.12
CA GLU A 41 -19.08 -16.17 5.00
C GLU A 41 -17.78 -16.85 4.52
N GLY A 42 -16.62 -16.37 5.00
CA GLY A 42 -15.31 -16.90 4.64
C GLY A 42 -14.69 -16.30 3.37
N GLU A 43 -15.45 -15.51 2.62
CA GLU A 43 -14.97 -14.77 1.46
C GLU A 43 -14.44 -13.40 1.88
N VAL A 44 -13.22 -13.06 1.44
CA VAL A 44 -12.60 -11.75 1.68
C VAL A 44 -12.42 -11.04 0.35
N ARG A 45 -13.02 -9.86 0.21
CA ARG A 45 -12.80 -8.94 -0.91
C ARG A 45 -12.00 -7.74 -0.46
N VAL A 46 -10.91 -7.44 -1.16
CA VAL A 46 -10.07 -6.27 -0.93
C VAL A 46 -10.15 -5.36 -2.14
N ASP A 47 -10.72 -4.18 -1.98
CA ASP A 47 -10.68 -3.13 -3.00
C ASP A 47 -9.38 -2.31 -2.79
N PHE A 48 -8.55 -2.27 -3.82
CA PHE A 48 -7.18 -1.76 -3.78
C PHE A 48 -6.98 -0.62 -4.78
N ARG A 49 -6.37 0.47 -4.33
CA ARG A 49 -6.09 1.66 -5.13
C ARG A 49 -4.65 1.65 -5.61
N LEU A 50 -4.45 2.07 -6.85
CA LEU A 50 -3.14 2.28 -7.42
C LEU A 50 -2.74 3.75 -7.29
N THR A 51 -1.44 3.98 -7.08
CA THR A 51 -0.88 5.34 -7.01
C THR A 51 -0.71 5.97 -8.38
N THR A 52 -0.65 5.16 -9.44
CA THR A 52 -0.44 5.57 -10.82
C THR A 52 -1.17 4.64 -11.79
N PRO A 53 -1.64 5.14 -12.95
CA PRO A 53 -2.16 4.29 -14.01
C PRO A 53 -1.14 3.28 -14.51
N ALA A 54 -1.60 2.09 -14.92
CA ALA A 54 -0.77 1.02 -15.47
C ALA A 54 0.43 0.64 -14.59
N CYS A 55 0.22 0.60 -13.27
CA CYS A 55 1.25 0.18 -12.32
C CYS A 55 1.70 -1.27 -12.61
N HIS A 56 2.99 -1.47 -12.90
CA HIS A 56 3.55 -2.79 -13.18
C HIS A 56 3.58 -3.71 -11.93
N MET A 57 3.38 -3.14 -10.73
CA MET A 57 3.39 -3.87 -9.46
C MET A 57 2.02 -4.44 -9.09
N VAL A 58 0.98 -4.25 -9.91
CA VAL A 58 -0.37 -4.81 -9.64
C VAL A 58 -0.33 -6.32 -9.38
N PRO A 59 0.32 -7.16 -10.21
CA PRO A 59 0.36 -8.61 -9.95
C PRO A 59 1.02 -8.94 -8.61
N TYR A 60 2.10 -8.23 -8.27
CA TYR A 60 2.79 -8.38 -6.99
C TYR A 60 1.86 -8.08 -5.80
N PHE A 61 1.08 -7.00 -5.85
CA PHE A 61 0.15 -6.66 -4.77
C PHE A 61 -0.96 -7.70 -4.63
N ILE A 62 -1.51 -8.19 -5.75
CA ILE A 62 -2.55 -9.24 -5.73
C ILE A 62 -1.99 -10.50 -5.05
N GLU A 63 -0.82 -10.97 -5.49
CA GLU A 63 -0.17 -12.17 -4.93
C GLU A 63 0.14 -12.01 -3.43
N GLU A 64 0.68 -10.86 -3.01
CA GLU A 64 0.98 -10.61 -1.60
C GLU A 64 -0.28 -10.52 -0.74
N ILE A 65 -1.34 -9.85 -1.21
CA ILE A 65 -2.61 -9.76 -0.49
C ILE A 65 -3.21 -11.16 -0.31
N GLU A 66 -3.28 -11.96 -1.37
CA GLU A 66 -3.77 -13.32 -1.30
C GLU A 66 -2.93 -14.16 -0.31
N SER A 67 -1.60 -14.08 -0.41
CA SER A 67 -0.66 -14.81 0.43
C SER A 67 -0.77 -14.47 1.92
N ARG A 68 -1.01 -13.20 2.28
CA ARG A 68 -1.16 -12.77 3.69
C ARG A 68 -2.55 -13.03 4.25
N VAL A 69 -3.59 -12.95 3.41
CA VAL A 69 -4.99 -13.06 3.87
C VAL A 69 -5.50 -14.50 3.87
N ALA A 70 -5.13 -15.33 2.89
CA ALA A 70 -5.55 -16.72 2.80
C ALA A 70 -5.25 -17.57 4.07
N PRO A 71 -4.12 -17.43 4.78
CA PRO A 71 -3.84 -18.22 5.98
C PRO A 71 -4.62 -17.77 7.22
N ILE A 72 -5.42 -16.70 7.16
CA ILE A 72 -6.23 -16.24 8.29
C ILE A 72 -7.34 -17.27 8.57
N GLU A 73 -7.45 -17.72 9.83
CA GLU A 73 -8.45 -18.70 10.24
C GLU A 73 -9.87 -18.27 9.87
N GLY A 74 -10.55 -19.11 9.07
CA GLY A 74 -11.92 -18.86 8.60
C GLY A 74 -12.01 -18.11 7.28
N VAL A 75 -10.89 -17.86 6.59
CA VAL A 75 -10.88 -17.43 5.19
C VAL A 75 -10.90 -18.66 4.27
N GLU A 76 -11.79 -18.65 3.29
CA GLU A 76 -11.99 -19.71 2.29
C GLU A 76 -11.57 -19.23 0.90
N SER A 77 -11.78 -17.94 0.60
CA SER A 77 -11.38 -17.31 -0.66
C SER A 77 -10.95 -15.85 -0.44
N VAL A 78 -10.05 -15.38 -1.30
CA VAL A 78 -9.61 -13.98 -1.35
C VAL A 78 -9.80 -13.48 -2.77
N THR A 79 -10.38 -12.29 -2.93
CA THR A 79 -10.49 -11.59 -4.22
C THR A 79 -9.96 -10.18 -4.05
N VAL A 80 -9.12 -9.76 -4.99
CA VAL A 80 -8.52 -8.43 -5.01
C VAL A 80 -8.99 -7.70 -6.26
N ASP A 81 -9.59 -6.54 -6.08
CA ASP A 81 -10.02 -5.67 -7.17
C ASP A 81 -9.20 -4.39 -7.14
N THR A 82 -8.76 -3.94 -8.32
CA THR A 82 -7.92 -2.73 -8.45
C THR A 82 -8.64 -1.64 -9.21
N ASP A 83 -8.37 -0.39 -8.84
CA ASP A 83 -8.85 0.77 -9.58
C ASP A 83 -7.93 1.14 -10.77
N ASP A 84 -8.31 2.18 -11.52
CA ASP A 84 -7.54 2.67 -12.67
C ASP A 84 -6.29 3.50 -12.30
N GLY A 85 -5.99 3.65 -11.00
CA GLY A 85 -4.84 4.43 -10.49
C GLY A 85 -4.98 5.94 -10.60
N MET A 86 -6.21 6.45 -10.66
CA MET A 86 -6.52 7.87 -10.75
C MET A 86 -7.14 8.45 -9.47
N GLN A 87 -7.54 7.59 -8.52
CA GLN A 87 -8.28 8.02 -7.33
C GLN A 87 -7.38 8.36 -6.15
N TRP A 88 -6.20 7.76 -6.09
CA TRP A 88 -5.30 7.93 -4.96
C TRP A 88 -4.69 9.35 -4.92
N THR A 89 -4.65 9.94 -3.73
CA THR A 89 -3.95 11.21 -3.47
C THR A 89 -3.12 11.11 -2.19
N PRO A 90 -2.02 11.87 -2.06
CA PRO A 90 -1.17 11.84 -0.86
C PRO A 90 -1.90 12.18 0.45
N ASP A 91 -3.04 12.87 0.38
CA ASP A 91 -3.88 13.20 1.54
C ASP A 91 -4.55 11.95 2.17
N MET A 92 -4.64 10.85 1.42
CA MET A 92 -5.13 9.56 1.92
C MET A 92 -4.12 8.85 2.83
N MET A 93 -2.85 9.29 2.82
CA MET A 93 -1.82 8.73 3.66
C MET A 93 -2.03 9.14 5.13
N THR A 94 -1.67 8.24 6.04
CA THR A 94 -1.58 8.59 7.46
C THR A 94 -0.57 9.70 7.71
N ASP A 95 -0.72 10.45 8.81
CA ASP A 95 0.23 11.53 9.16
C ASP A 95 1.66 11.00 9.30
N THR A 96 1.82 9.83 9.93
CA THR A 96 3.11 9.14 10.06
C THR A 96 3.72 8.80 8.70
N ALA A 97 2.92 8.30 7.75
CA ALA A 97 3.40 7.97 6.41
C ALA A 97 3.83 9.22 5.62
N ARG A 98 3.08 10.33 5.75
CA ARG A 98 3.44 11.62 5.16
C ARG A 98 4.75 12.17 5.74
N GLU A 99 4.94 12.04 7.06
CA GLU A 99 6.18 12.44 7.72
C GLU A 99 7.38 11.60 7.26
N LYS A 100 7.26 10.26 7.24
CA LYS A 100 8.30 9.36 6.71
C LYS A 100 8.68 9.75 5.27
N ARG A 101 7.68 9.94 4.40
CA ARG A 101 7.90 10.34 3.00
C ARG A 101 8.60 11.69 2.89
N ARG A 102 8.18 12.70 3.67
CA ARG A 102 8.82 14.02 3.70
C ARG A 102 10.27 13.94 4.16
N SER A 103 10.54 13.23 5.26
CA SER A 103 11.91 13.02 5.78
C SER A 103 12.83 12.35 4.75
N THR A 104 12.30 11.43 3.95
CA THR A 104 13.05 10.83 2.84
C THR A 104 13.37 11.87 1.75
N LEU A 105 12.39 12.67 1.35
CA LEU A 105 12.59 13.74 0.34
C LEU A 105 13.60 14.78 0.80
N ASP A 106 13.53 15.23 2.06
CA ASP A 106 14.49 16.18 2.63
C ASP A 106 15.92 15.63 2.61
N ARG A 107 16.09 14.32 2.79
CA ARG A 107 17.39 13.65 2.69
C ARG A 107 17.92 13.61 1.25
N TYR A 108 17.04 13.37 0.27
CA TYR A 108 17.41 13.43 -1.14
C TYR A 108 17.80 14.84 -1.55
N ASP A 109 17.06 15.86 -1.12
CA ASP A 109 17.38 17.27 -1.37
C ASP A 109 18.71 17.68 -0.73
N ALA A 110 18.97 17.28 0.51
CA ALA A 110 20.26 17.51 1.14
C ALA A 110 21.43 16.79 0.44
N HIS A 111 21.18 15.68 -0.26
CA HIS A 111 22.23 14.92 -0.93
C HIS A 111 22.49 15.39 -2.38
N TYR A 112 21.44 15.78 -3.11
CA TYR A 112 21.51 16.10 -4.55
C TYR A 112 21.04 17.52 -4.90
N GLY A 113 20.41 18.26 -3.98
CA GLY A 113 19.87 19.61 -4.22
C GLY A 113 20.93 20.67 -4.44
N GLU A 114 22.15 20.46 -3.92
CA GLU A 114 23.31 21.33 -4.19
C GLU A 114 23.83 21.17 -5.62
N GLU A 115 23.64 20.00 -6.26
CA GLU A 115 24.10 19.73 -7.63
C GLU A 115 23.18 20.37 -8.69
N ALA A 116 21.88 20.54 -8.41
CA ALA A 116 20.90 21.11 -9.34
C ALA A 116 20.91 22.65 -9.40
N SER A 117 21.49 23.33 -8.41
CA SER A 117 21.57 24.81 -8.37
C SER A 117 22.85 25.36 -8.99
N ALA A 118 23.71 24.50 -9.54
CA ALA A 118 25.02 24.84 -10.09
C ALA A 118 25.03 25.03 -11.63
N GLU A 119 23.87 24.99 -12.30
CA GLU A 119 23.70 25.23 -13.75
C GLU A 119 23.13 26.62 -14.08
#